data_AF-A0A3D4YR24-F1
#
_entry.id   AF-A0A3D4YR24-F1
#
_cell.length_a   1.000
_cell.length_b   1.000
_cell.length_c   1.000
_cell.angle_alpha   90.00
_cell.angle_beta   90.00
_cell.angle_gamma   90.00
#
_symmetry.space_group_name_H-M   'P 1'
#
loop_
_entity.id
_entity.type
_entity.pdbx_description
1 polymer ?
#
loop_
_entity_poly.entity_id
_entity_poly.type
_entity_poly.pdbx_seq_one_letter_code
_entity_poly.pdbx_strand_id
1 'polypeptide(L)'
;MKSYALVFMALTACAQQRPVQLAPVQMDTLAGDTSAAALRSRPVFDTQRDDPFATTNRIDWPGPNRYRSASGAPGPDYWQQRADYTIVATLDTGTTELTGSVEIRYTNNSPDTLR
;
A
#
# COMPACT_ATOMS: atom_id res chain seq x y z
N MET A 1 -49.06 3.75 0.01
CA MET A 1 -48.06 3.18 -0.90
C MET A 1 -47.39 4.34 -1.62
N LYS A 2 -46.16 4.71 -1.22
CA LYS A 2 -45.44 5.87 -1.74
C LYS A 2 -44.47 5.41 -2.84
N SER A 3 -44.76 5.77 -4.08
CA SER A 3 -43.89 5.53 -5.24
C SER A 3 -42.81 6.62 -5.30
N TYR A 4 -41.54 6.23 -5.26
CA TYR A 4 -40.40 7.10 -5.59
C TYR A 4 -39.87 6.71 -6.97
N ALA A 5 -39.98 7.64 -7.93
CA ALA A 5 -39.37 7.51 -9.25
C ALA A 5 -37.89 7.91 -9.16
N LEU A 6 -37.00 6.97 -9.44
CA LEU A 6 -35.58 7.24 -9.70
C LEU A 6 -35.43 7.79 -11.13
N VAL A 7 -34.86 8.98 -11.26
CA VAL A 7 -34.42 9.54 -12.54
C VAL A 7 -32.90 9.42 -12.59
N PHE A 8 -32.38 8.54 -13.46
CA PHE A 8 -30.97 8.48 -13.82
C PHE A 8 -30.72 9.45 -14.99
N MET A 9 -29.99 10.53 -14.74
CA MET A 9 -29.57 11.48 -15.77
C MET A 9 -28.19 11.08 -16.28
N ALA A 10 -28.13 10.50 -17.47
CA ALA A 10 -26.88 10.16 -18.15
C ALA A 10 -26.32 11.40 -18.87
N LEU A 11 -25.19 11.93 -18.38
CA LEU A 11 -24.44 12.98 -19.07
C LEU A 11 -23.44 12.32 -20.02
N THR A 12 -23.73 12.41 -21.32
CA THR A 12 -22.85 11.98 -22.40
C THR A 12 -21.68 12.95 -22.54
N ALA A 13 -20.46 12.45 -22.33
CA ALA A 13 -19.24 13.20 -22.60
C ALA A 13 -18.90 13.16 -24.10
N CYS A 14 -18.71 14.32 -24.71
CA CYS A 14 -18.03 14.44 -26.00
C CYS A 14 -16.74 15.26 -25.81
N ALA A 15 -15.62 14.57 -25.59
CA ALA A 15 -14.29 15.18 -25.62
C ALA A 15 -13.71 15.02 -27.03
N GLN A 16 -13.63 16.12 -27.78
CA GLN A 16 -13.13 16.13 -29.15
C GLN A 16 -11.61 16.39 -29.13
N GLN A 17 -10.82 15.32 -29.02
CA GLN A 17 -9.35 15.40 -29.10
C GLN A 17 -8.91 15.69 -30.53
N ARG A 18 -8.33 16.88 -30.77
CA ARG A 18 -7.54 17.14 -31.97
C ARG A 18 -6.11 16.63 -31.72
N PRO A 19 -5.49 15.90 -32.66
CA PRO A 19 -4.09 15.52 -32.51
C PRO A 19 -3.20 16.76 -32.51
N VAL A 20 -2.24 16.80 -31.58
CA VAL A 20 -1.22 17.86 -31.53
C VAL A 20 -0.27 17.64 -32.70
N GLN A 21 -0.28 18.53 -33.69
CA GLN A 21 0.76 18.56 -34.70
C GLN A 21 2.01 19.25 -34.14
N LEU A 22 3.07 18.48 -33.96
CA LEU A 22 4.39 18.99 -33.60
C LEU A 22 5.03 19.59 -34.87
N ALA A 23 5.08 20.92 -34.97
CA ALA A 23 5.92 21.57 -35.97
C ALA A 23 7.39 21.32 -35.59
N PRO A 24 8.26 20.96 -36.55
CA PRO A 24 9.68 20.78 -36.25
C PRO A 24 10.29 22.13 -35.84
N VAL A 25 10.97 22.13 -34.69
CA VAL A 25 11.79 23.26 -34.24
C VAL A 25 12.99 23.37 -35.17
N GLN A 26 13.15 24.50 -35.88
CA GLN A 26 14.39 24.78 -36.58
C GLN A 26 15.48 25.06 -35.53
N MET A 27 16.51 24.21 -35.52
CA MET A 27 17.75 24.49 -34.81
C MET A 27 18.61 25.36 -35.73
N ASP A 28 18.74 26.64 -35.41
CA ASP A 28 19.76 27.48 -36.01
C ASP A 28 21.12 26.91 -35.62
N THR A 29 21.79 26.31 -36.61
CA THR A 29 23.13 25.78 -36.42
C THR A 29 24.08 26.98 -36.37
N LEU A 30 24.33 27.50 -35.17
CA LEU A 30 25.44 28.40 -34.95
C LEU A 30 26.73 27.59 -35.09
N ALA A 31 27.40 27.81 -36.21
CA ALA A 31 28.72 27.29 -36.48
C ALA A 31 29.69 27.74 -35.37
N GLY A 32 30.28 26.75 -34.70
CA GLY A 32 31.62 26.75 -34.12
C GLY A 32 32.05 27.97 -33.31
N ASP A 33 32.15 27.77 -31.99
CA ASP A 33 33.33 28.28 -31.29
C ASP A 33 33.87 27.20 -30.34
N THR A 34 35.09 26.78 -30.63
CA THR A 34 35.76 25.68 -29.94
C THR A 34 36.39 26.24 -28.67
N SER A 35 35.60 26.40 -27.60
CA SER A 35 36.17 26.67 -26.27
C SER A 35 36.14 25.39 -25.44
N ALA A 36 37.32 24.80 -25.28
CA ALA A 36 37.60 23.62 -24.47
C ALA A 36 37.53 23.92 -22.95
N ALA A 37 36.49 24.59 -22.48
CA ALA A 37 36.33 24.97 -21.09
C ALA A 37 35.00 24.42 -20.53
N ALA A 38 35.16 23.47 -19.61
CA ALA A 38 34.14 22.93 -18.71
C ALA A 38 33.19 21.84 -19.27
N LEU A 39 33.75 20.80 -19.89
CA LEU A 39 33.26 19.44 -19.60
C LEU A 39 33.63 19.11 -18.15
N ARG A 40 32.91 19.70 -17.19
CA ARG A 40 32.90 19.18 -15.81
C ARG A 40 32.48 17.73 -15.96
N SER A 41 33.30 16.82 -15.46
CA SER A 41 33.02 15.38 -15.41
C SER A 41 31.63 15.19 -14.81
N ARG A 42 30.60 15.05 -15.66
CA ARG A 42 29.27 14.70 -15.21
C ARG A 42 29.42 13.30 -14.62
N PRO A 43 29.01 13.04 -13.38
CA PRO A 43 29.03 11.68 -12.87
C PRO A 43 28.23 10.82 -13.84
N VAL A 44 28.87 9.76 -14.36
CA VAL A 44 28.17 8.73 -15.10
C VAL A 44 27.26 8.07 -14.08
N PHE A 45 25.96 8.32 -14.20
CA PHE A 45 24.97 7.75 -13.29
C PHE A 45 24.85 6.26 -13.57
N ASP A 46 25.26 5.44 -12.62
CA ASP A 46 25.08 4.00 -12.70
C ASP A 46 23.71 3.64 -12.12
N THR A 47 22.80 3.18 -12.98
CA THR A 47 21.44 2.80 -12.60
C THR A 47 21.36 1.66 -11.57
N GLN A 48 22.44 0.91 -11.34
CA GLN A 48 22.50 -0.14 -10.32
C GLN A 48 23.11 0.35 -9.00
N ARG A 49 24.06 1.29 -9.06
CA ARG A 49 24.83 1.79 -7.90
C ARG A 49 24.28 3.09 -7.33
N ASP A 50 23.82 4.00 -8.19
CA ASP A 50 23.40 5.36 -7.84
C ASP A 50 21.87 5.52 -7.83
N ASP A 51 21.11 4.43 -8.07
CA ASP A 51 19.65 4.46 -8.06
C ASP A 51 19.11 4.62 -6.62
N PRO A 52 18.42 5.75 -6.30
CA PRO A 52 17.84 5.98 -4.98
C PRO A 52 16.74 4.96 -4.60
N PHE A 53 16.24 4.18 -5.55
CA PHE A 53 15.27 3.11 -5.35
C PHE A 53 15.87 1.70 -5.38
N ALA A 54 17.19 1.55 -5.54
CA ALA A 54 17.87 0.26 -5.58
C ALA A 54 17.55 -0.62 -4.35
N THR A 55 17.35 0.00 -3.19
CA THR A 55 16.96 -0.68 -1.95
C THR A 55 15.58 -1.34 -2.05
N THR A 56 14.61 -0.71 -2.74
CA THR A 56 13.25 -1.26 -2.91
C THR A 56 13.25 -2.45 -3.86
N ASN A 57 14.08 -2.40 -4.91
CA ASN A 57 14.19 -3.48 -5.91
C ASN A 57 14.96 -4.70 -5.40
N ARG A 58 15.66 -4.59 -4.27
CA ARG A 58 16.45 -5.66 -3.66
C ARG A 58 15.80 -6.33 -2.45
N ILE A 59 14.57 -5.95 -2.09
CA ILE A 59 13.90 -6.68 -1.01
C ILE A 59 13.56 -8.09 -1.52
N ASP A 60 14.27 -9.07 -0.99
CA ASP A 60 13.96 -10.48 -1.04
C ASP A 60 12.73 -10.75 -0.18
N TRP A 61 11.57 -10.36 -0.70
CA TRP A 61 10.31 -10.65 -0.03
C TRP A 61 10.13 -12.17 0.06
N PRO A 62 9.82 -12.71 1.25
CA PRO A 62 9.53 -14.13 1.37
C PRO A 62 8.36 -14.46 0.45
N GLY A 63 8.61 -15.40 -0.47
CA GLY A 63 7.57 -15.90 -1.36
C GLY A 63 6.44 -16.60 -0.60
N PRO A 64 5.34 -16.92 -1.29
CA PRO A 64 4.26 -17.72 -0.71
C PRO A 64 4.79 -19.00 -0.06
N ASN A 65 4.24 -19.32 1.10
CA ASN A 65 4.57 -20.53 1.87
C ASN A 65 3.32 -21.16 2.47
N ARG A 66 3.51 -22.24 3.24
CA ARG A 66 2.42 -23.01 3.86
C ARG A 66 1.56 -22.23 4.86
N TYR A 67 2.07 -21.10 5.36
CA TYR A 67 1.39 -20.23 6.32
C TYR A 67 0.78 -18.99 5.67
N ARG A 68 1.32 -18.48 4.55
CA ARG A 68 0.75 -17.34 3.81
C ARG A 68 0.87 -17.50 2.29
N SER A 69 -0.23 -17.24 1.60
CA SER A 69 -0.29 -17.24 0.12
C SER A 69 0.39 -16.01 -0.49
N ALA A 70 0.52 -16.00 -1.82
CA ALA A 70 1.10 -14.87 -2.56
C ALA A 70 0.22 -13.60 -2.46
N SER A 71 -1.07 -13.76 -2.12
CA SER A 71 -1.99 -12.67 -1.86
C SER A 71 -2.00 -12.20 -0.40
N GLY A 72 -1.19 -12.82 0.46
CA GLY A 72 -1.15 -12.54 1.91
C GLY A 72 -2.25 -13.26 2.71
N ALA A 73 -3.12 -14.02 2.06
CA ALA A 73 -4.16 -14.79 2.73
C ALA A 73 -3.55 -15.92 3.60
N PRO A 74 -4.20 -16.31 4.70
CA PRO A 74 -3.86 -17.51 5.45
C PRO A 74 -3.66 -18.75 4.57
N GLY A 75 -2.53 -19.43 4.77
CA GLY A 75 -2.24 -20.72 4.15
C GLY A 75 -2.88 -21.89 4.91
N PRO A 76 -2.78 -23.13 4.39
CA PRO A 76 -3.40 -24.31 4.98
C PRO A 76 -2.90 -24.64 6.39
N ASP A 77 -1.65 -24.30 6.71
CA ASP A 77 -1.05 -24.56 8.03
C ASP A 77 -1.09 -23.36 8.97
N TYR A 78 -1.78 -22.30 8.54
CA TYR A 78 -1.95 -21.12 9.35
C TYR A 78 -3.01 -21.37 10.44
N TRP A 79 -2.63 -21.16 11.69
CA TRP A 79 -3.55 -21.20 12.84
C TRP A 79 -3.56 -19.84 13.55
N GLN A 80 -4.68 -19.54 14.23
CA GLN A 80 -4.85 -18.34 15.04
C GLN A 80 -5.49 -18.75 16.35
N GLN A 81 -4.97 -18.25 17.47
CA GLN A 81 -5.62 -18.47 18.77
C GLN A 81 -6.90 -17.66 18.88
N ARG A 82 -7.80 -18.13 19.73
CA ARG A 82 -9.03 -17.42 20.03
C ARG A 82 -9.19 -17.30 21.53
N ALA A 83 -9.41 -16.08 22.00
CA ALA A 83 -9.79 -15.79 23.38
C ALA A 83 -11.15 -15.12 23.37
N ASP A 84 -12.12 -15.76 24.02
CA ASP A 84 -13.41 -15.14 24.31
C ASP A 84 -13.35 -14.50 25.69
N TYR A 85 -13.97 -13.34 25.81
CA TYR A 85 -14.06 -12.62 27.07
C TYR A 85 -15.52 -12.38 27.41
N THR A 86 -15.89 -12.72 28.64
CA THR A 86 -17.13 -12.26 29.27
C THR A 86 -16.72 -11.34 30.40
N ILE A 87 -17.02 -10.05 30.26
CA ILE A 87 -16.62 -9.01 31.21
C ILE A 87 -17.88 -8.47 31.86
N VAL A 88 -17.93 -8.53 33.19
CA VAL A 88 -18.95 -7.85 34.01
C VAL A 88 -18.23 -6.82 34.85
N ALA A 89 -18.58 -5.55 34.68
CA ALA A 89 -17.92 -4.46 35.39
C ALA A 89 -18.93 -3.39 35.83
N THR A 90 -18.60 -2.72 36.94
CA THR A 90 -19.34 -1.64 37.56
C THR A 90 -18.41 -0.44 37.72
N LEU A 91 -18.84 0.71 37.21
CA LEU A 91 -18.13 1.99 37.33
C LEU A 91 -18.83 2.86 38.37
N ASP A 92 -18.10 3.32 39.39
CA ASP A 92 -18.51 4.36 40.33
C ASP A 92 -17.80 5.67 39.99
N THR A 93 -18.56 6.67 39.53
CA THR A 93 -18.04 7.98 39.16
C THR A 93 -17.86 8.93 40.34
N GLY A 94 -18.44 8.63 41.51
CA GLY A 94 -18.26 9.43 42.72
C GLY A 94 -16.91 9.15 43.38
N THR A 95 -16.49 7.90 43.39
CA THR A 95 -15.17 7.46 43.88
C THR A 95 -14.13 7.31 42.77
N THR A 96 -14.55 7.38 41.50
CA THR A 96 -13.70 7.14 40.32
C THR A 96 -13.10 5.73 40.31
N GLU A 97 -13.90 4.74 40.69
CA GLU A 97 -13.48 3.35 40.78
C GLU A 97 -14.21 2.47 39.76
N LEU A 98 -13.48 1.54 39.13
CA LEU A 98 -14.02 0.52 38.24
C LEU A 98 -13.72 -0.86 38.85
N THR A 99 -14.76 -1.62 39.17
CA THR A 99 -14.65 -2.97 39.71
C THR A 99 -15.34 -3.97 38.77
N GLY A 100 -14.95 -5.24 38.81
CA GLY A 100 -15.57 -6.24 37.95
C GLY A 100 -14.89 -7.61 37.99
N SER A 101 -15.45 -8.52 37.21
CA SER A 101 -14.94 -9.88 37.00
C SER A 101 -14.85 -10.19 35.51
N VAL A 102 -13.85 -10.96 35.13
CA VAL A 102 -13.64 -11.39 33.75
C VAL A 102 -13.52 -12.91 33.71
N GLU A 103 -14.34 -13.53 32.86
CA GLU A 103 -14.13 -14.92 32.43
C GLU A 103 -13.45 -14.91 31.06
N ILE A 104 -12.36 -15.67 30.94
CA ILE A 104 -11.61 -15.81 29.69
C ILE A 104 -11.70 -17.27 29.26
N ARG A 105 -12.31 -17.52 28.10
CA ARG A 105 -12.29 -18.85 27.48
C ARG A 105 -11.28 -18.85 26.35
N TYR A 106 -10.16 -19.53 26.60
CA TYR A 106 -9.09 -19.68 25.63
C TYR A 106 -9.28 -20.95 24.79
N THR A 107 -9.26 -20.79 23.46
CA THR A 107 -9.25 -21.90 22.50
C THR A 107 -7.87 -21.96 21.84
N ASN A 108 -7.14 -23.03 22.13
CA ASN A 108 -5.89 -23.32 21.47
C ASN A 108 -6.15 -24.00 20.12
N ASN A 109 -5.82 -23.31 19.02
CA ASN A 109 -5.93 -23.84 17.67
C ASN A 109 -4.56 -24.26 17.11
N SER A 110 -3.49 -24.11 17.89
CA SER A 110 -2.16 -24.59 17.52
C SER A 110 -2.14 -26.13 17.49
N PRO A 111 -1.31 -26.74 16.63
CA PRO A 111 -0.98 -28.16 16.73
C PRO A 111 -0.27 -28.53 18.05
N ASP A 112 0.30 -27.54 18.75
CA ASP A 112 1.04 -27.76 19.99
C ASP A 112 0.13 -27.66 21.23
N THR A 113 0.39 -28.51 22.23
CA THR A 113 -0.31 -28.50 23.52
C THR A 113 0.22 -27.42 24.46
N LEU A 114 -0.66 -26.84 25.28
CA LEU A 114 -0.27 -25.96 26.38
C LEU A 114 0.46 -26.78 27.46
N ARG A 115 1.58 -26.26 28.00
CA ARG A 115 2.33 -26.84 29.12
C ARG A 115 2.41 -25.87 30.28
#